data_AF-A0A966KC08-F1
#
_entry.id   AF-A0A966KC08-F1
#
_cell.length_a   1.000
_cell.length_b   1.000
_cell.length_c   1.000
_cell.angle_alpha   90.00
_cell.angle_beta   90.00
_cell.angle_gamma   90.00
#
_symmetry.space_group_name_H-M   'P 1'
#
loop_
_entity.id
_entity.type
_entity.pdbx_description
1 polymer ?
#
loop_
_entity_poly.entity_id
_entity_poly.type
_entity_poly.pdbx_seq_one_letter_code
_entity_poly.pdbx_strand_id
1 'polypeptide(L)'
;MSVSTENQKKVKPEIPSLKSLERDFGQKFAYPASTKTYLQGSRPDVKAPIRVIEQLPTKTGETESANPPIPVYDTSGPYSDPDIVINLEKGLPKLRSQWISERGDTEQLAGPSSEYGEARAHDPATAHLRFSHIAAPRVAKSGANVSQMHYARKGIITPEMEYVALRESMGLEKLRQDPRYQQILKQHPGKSFGANIPDVITPEFVRSEIAAGRAIIPANINHPELEPMIIGRNFRVKINGNLGNSAVTSSINEEVEKMVWAIRWGADTIMDLSTGKHIHETREWIIRNSPVPIGTVPIYQALDKTGGIAEDLTWEMFRDTLIEQAEQGVDYFTIHAGVLLRYVPLTADRAKPAVPFGGSYRLVDFVLSNLVNAEMRKIAVLTQYKSHSLDRHITTT
;
A
#
# COMPACT_ATOMS: atom_id res chain seq x y z
N MET A 1 -54.88 8.22 -25.78
CA MET A 1 -53.40 8.23 -25.86
C MET A 1 -52.86 8.07 -24.45
N SER A 2 -52.60 6.83 -24.06
CA SER A 2 -52.00 6.47 -22.78
C SER A 2 -50.48 6.43 -22.96
N VAL A 3 -49.77 7.40 -22.38
CA VAL A 3 -48.31 7.38 -22.33
C VAL A 3 -47.91 6.60 -21.08
N SER A 4 -47.46 5.36 -21.29
CA SER A 4 -46.83 4.52 -20.28
C SER A 4 -45.47 5.11 -19.91
N THR A 5 -45.30 5.46 -18.64
CA THR A 5 -44.00 5.78 -18.05
C THR A 5 -43.27 4.48 -17.72
N GLU A 6 -42.38 4.04 -18.62
CA GLU A 6 -41.46 2.95 -18.35
C GLU A 6 -40.46 3.36 -17.27
N ASN A 7 -40.59 2.70 -16.13
CA ASN A 7 -39.74 2.84 -14.97
C ASN A 7 -38.41 2.10 -15.27
N GLN A 8 -37.40 2.79 -15.80
CA GLN A 8 -36.06 2.24 -15.97
C GLN A 8 -35.47 1.89 -14.59
N LYS A 9 -35.59 0.62 -14.20
CA LYS A 9 -34.83 0.04 -13.09
C LYS A 9 -33.35 0.22 -13.40
N LYS A 10 -32.66 1.10 -12.65
CA LYS A 10 -31.20 1.13 -12.60
C LYS A 10 -30.70 -0.26 -12.21
N VAL A 11 -30.18 -1.01 -13.17
CA VAL A 11 -29.49 -2.28 -12.94
C VAL A 11 -28.29 -1.96 -12.04
N LYS A 12 -28.23 -2.56 -10.85
CA LYS A 12 -27.03 -2.48 -10.02
C LYS A 12 -25.88 -3.13 -10.81
N PRO A 13 -24.70 -2.51 -10.90
CA PRO A 13 -23.56 -3.16 -11.53
C PRO A 13 -23.32 -4.51 -10.84
N GLU A 14 -23.18 -5.58 -11.62
CA GLU A 14 -22.86 -6.91 -11.09
C GLU A 14 -21.46 -6.87 -10.47
N ILE A 15 -21.32 -7.46 -9.28
CA ILE A 15 -20.02 -7.62 -8.64
C ILE A 15 -19.19 -8.57 -9.50
N PRO A 16 -17.99 -8.16 -9.97
CA PRO A 16 -17.17 -9.01 -10.82
C PRO A 16 -16.74 -10.27 -10.05
N SER A 17 -16.80 -11.43 -10.72
CA SER A 17 -16.25 -12.67 -10.16
C SER A 17 -14.72 -12.64 -10.18
N LEU A 18 -14.06 -13.40 -9.30
CA LEU A 18 -12.59 -13.52 -9.27
C LEU A 18 -12.03 -13.92 -10.64
N LYS A 19 -12.66 -14.89 -11.33
CA LYS A 19 -12.27 -15.32 -12.68
C LYS A 19 -12.41 -14.21 -13.73
N SER A 20 -13.41 -13.33 -13.58
CA SER A 20 -13.54 -12.16 -14.45
C SER A 20 -12.42 -11.17 -14.20
N LEU A 21 -12.06 -10.93 -12.94
CA LEU A 21 -10.94 -10.05 -12.57
C LEU A 21 -9.60 -10.59 -13.08
N GLU A 22 -9.33 -11.89 -12.93
CA GLU A 22 -8.11 -12.55 -13.42
C GLU A 22 -7.91 -12.32 -14.93
N ARG A 23 -8.96 -12.55 -15.73
CA ARG A 23 -8.93 -12.31 -17.18
C ARG A 23 -8.71 -10.83 -17.49
N ASP A 24 -9.41 -9.96 -16.77
CA ASP A 24 -9.38 -8.52 -17.01
C ASP A 24 -8.03 -7.91 -16.62
N PHE A 25 -7.36 -8.41 -15.58
CA PHE A 25 -5.99 -8.01 -15.24
C PHE A 25 -5.04 -8.40 -16.38
N GLY A 26 -5.04 -9.64 -16.87
CA GLY A 26 -4.15 -10.00 -18.00
C GLY A 26 -4.33 -9.12 -19.26
N GLN A 27 -5.57 -8.78 -19.62
CA GLN A 27 -5.85 -8.02 -20.86
C GLN A 27 -5.77 -6.50 -20.69
N LYS A 28 -6.27 -5.96 -19.57
CA LYS A 28 -6.35 -4.52 -19.36
C LYS A 28 -5.09 -3.97 -18.73
N PHE A 29 -4.25 -4.76 -18.05
CA PHE A 29 -3.14 -4.29 -17.22
C PHE A 29 -1.87 -3.92 -18.01
N ALA A 30 -1.82 -4.21 -19.31
CA ALA A 30 -0.76 -3.73 -20.19
C ALA A 30 -0.70 -2.19 -20.22
N TYR A 31 0.48 -1.63 -19.98
CA TYR A 31 0.74 -0.21 -20.22
C TYR A 31 1.09 -0.03 -21.71
N PRO A 32 0.45 0.91 -22.42
CA PRO A 32 0.81 1.22 -23.80
C PRO A 32 2.31 1.50 -23.92
N ALA A 33 2.94 0.89 -24.92
CA ALA A 33 4.38 1.04 -25.23
C ALA A 33 5.31 0.77 -24.03
N SER A 34 4.89 0.02 -23.00
CA SER A 34 5.78 -0.36 -21.91
C SER A 34 5.91 -1.86 -21.75
N THR A 35 7.09 -2.29 -21.33
CA THR A 35 7.40 -3.69 -21.03
C THR A 35 7.95 -3.81 -19.61
N LYS A 36 7.41 -4.74 -18.83
CA LYS A 36 7.94 -5.11 -17.51
C LYS A 36 9.32 -5.73 -17.69
N THR A 37 10.28 -5.33 -16.86
CA THR A 37 11.60 -5.96 -16.81
C THR A 37 12.17 -5.89 -15.39
N TYR A 38 13.33 -6.49 -15.18
CA TYR A 38 13.89 -6.67 -13.84
C TYR A 38 15.37 -6.29 -13.80
N LEU A 39 15.74 -5.53 -12.78
CA LEU A 39 17.12 -5.29 -12.40
C LEU A 39 17.60 -6.45 -11.53
N GLN A 40 18.52 -7.22 -12.08
CA GLN A 40 19.14 -8.37 -11.44
C GLN A 40 20.15 -7.91 -10.38
N GLY A 41 19.97 -8.36 -9.14
CA GLY A 41 20.93 -8.19 -8.04
C GLY A 41 22.04 -9.25 -8.05
N SER A 42 22.79 -9.29 -6.96
CA SER A 42 23.90 -10.23 -6.73
C SER A 42 23.46 -11.70 -6.75
N ARG A 43 22.18 -11.97 -6.45
CA ARG A 43 21.58 -13.31 -6.45
C ARG A 43 20.45 -13.43 -7.47
N PRO A 44 20.27 -14.59 -8.13
CA PRO A 44 19.21 -14.82 -9.13
C PRO A 44 17.77 -14.55 -8.66
N ASP A 45 17.52 -14.65 -7.35
CA ASP A 45 16.22 -14.42 -6.72
C ASP A 45 15.97 -12.95 -6.35
N VAL A 46 17.00 -12.10 -6.35
CA VAL A 46 16.87 -10.65 -6.11
C VAL A 46 16.69 -9.94 -7.45
N LYS A 47 15.43 -9.66 -7.80
CA LYS A 47 15.02 -9.02 -9.06
C LYS A 47 14.09 -7.85 -8.79
N ALA A 48 14.60 -6.62 -8.88
CA ALA A 48 13.79 -5.42 -8.65
C ALA A 48 13.05 -5.02 -9.94
N PRO A 49 11.71 -4.89 -9.93
CA PRO A 49 10.93 -4.60 -11.10
C PRO A 49 11.08 -3.13 -11.51
N ILE A 50 11.15 -2.94 -12.81
CA ILE A 50 10.97 -1.65 -13.48
C ILE A 50 10.07 -1.89 -14.70
N ARG A 51 9.50 -0.82 -15.24
CA ARG A 51 8.94 -0.88 -16.60
C ARG A 51 9.71 0.03 -17.51
N VAL A 52 9.86 -0.38 -18.76
CA VAL A 52 10.62 0.35 -19.77
C VAL A 52 9.65 0.83 -20.83
N ILE A 53 9.66 2.13 -21.12
CA ILE A 53 8.77 2.78 -22.09
C ILE A 53 9.52 2.92 -23.41
N GLU A 54 9.02 2.27 -24.45
CA GLU A 54 9.52 2.43 -25.82
C GLU A 54 9.12 3.78 -26.38
N GLN A 55 10.10 4.46 -26.99
CA GLN A 55 9.90 5.76 -27.60
C GLN A 55 9.85 5.61 -29.12
N LEU A 56 8.91 6.31 -29.76
CA LEU A 56 8.94 6.44 -31.21
C LEU A 56 10.22 7.19 -31.63
N PRO A 57 10.81 6.87 -32.79
CA PRO A 57 11.94 7.62 -33.31
C PRO A 57 11.60 9.11 -33.54
N THR A 58 12.59 9.98 -33.34
CA THR A 58 12.47 11.42 -33.65
C THR A 58 12.72 11.64 -35.14
N LYS A 59 11.76 12.26 -35.84
CA LYS A 59 11.89 12.65 -37.25
C LYS A 59 12.34 14.11 -37.37
N THR A 60 13.44 14.35 -38.07
CA THR A 60 13.97 15.68 -38.39
C THR A 60 14.15 15.79 -39.91
N GLY A 61 13.18 16.39 -40.61
CA GLY A 61 13.12 16.33 -42.07
C GLY A 61 12.90 14.90 -42.56
N GLU A 62 13.77 14.42 -43.46
CA GLU A 62 13.77 13.04 -43.95
C GLU A 62 14.57 12.07 -43.06
N THR A 63 15.26 12.58 -42.02
CA THR A 63 16.08 11.74 -41.13
C THR A 63 15.28 11.26 -39.93
N GLU A 64 15.46 10.00 -39.56
CA GLU A 64 14.83 9.36 -38.41
C GLU A 64 15.93 8.91 -37.43
N SER A 65 15.77 9.25 -36.15
CA SER A 65 16.73 8.94 -35.09
C SER A 65 16.05 8.16 -33.97
N ALA A 66 16.59 6.99 -33.64
CA ALA A 66 16.03 6.15 -32.58
C ALA A 66 16.22 6.81 -31.21
N ASN A 67 15.17 6.78 -30.39
CA ASN A 67 15.23 7.23 -29.00
C ASN A 67 15.43 6.01 -28.09
N PRO A 68 16.33 6.06 -27.09
CA PRO A 68 16.49 4.95 -26.16
C PRO A 68 15.24 4.83 -25.27
N PRO A 69 14.86 3.63 -24.83
CA PRO A 69 13.64 3.49 -24.05
C PRO A 69 13.81 4.03 -22.62
N ILE A 70 12.74 4.46 -21.96
CA ILE A 70 12.80 5.13 -20.66
C ILE A 70 12.43 4.15 -19.53
N PRO A 71 13.36 3.78 -18.64
CA PRO A 71 13.03 3.01 -17.45
C PRO A 71 12.33 3.89 -16.42
N VAL A 72 11.27 3.36 -15.81
CA VAL A 72 10.53 4.02 -14.74
C VAL A 72 10.20 3.03 -13.63
N TYR A 73 10.04 3.58 -12.42
CA TYR A 73 9.64 2.83 -11.24
C TYR A 73 8.28 2.18 -11.46
N ASP A 74 8.12 0.95 -10.99
CA ASP A 74 6.90 0.16 -11.20
C ASP A 74 6.49 -0.57 -9.92
N THR A 75 5.29 -0.23 -9.44
CA THR A 75 4.64 -0.77 -8.23
C THR A 75 3.60 -1.82 -8.55
N SER A 76 3.35 -2.06 -9.83
CA SER A 76 2.21 -2.84 -10.29
C SER A 76 2.37 -4.36 -10.09
N GLY A 77 3.57 -4.78 -9.66
CA GLY A 77 3.88 -6.16 -9.28
C GLY A 77 3.73 -7.17 -10.40
N PRO A 78 3.44 -8.44 -10.06
CA PRO A 78 3.24 -9.52 -11.04
C PRO A 78 2.09 -9.29 -12.02
N TYR A 79 1.14 -8.40 -11.71
CA TYR A 79 -0.04 -8.15 -12.54
C TYR A 79 0.27 -7.56 -13.92
N SER A 80 1.41 -6.88 -14.08
CA SER A 80 1.87 -6.34 -15.37
C SER A 80 2.86 -7.26 -16.09
N ASP A 81 3.21 -8.40 -15.48
CA ASP A 81 4.17 -9.33 -16.05
C ASP A 81 3.43 -10.34 -16.94
N PRO A 82 3.62 -10.32 -18.27
CA PRO A 82 2.93 -11.24 -19.17
C PRO A 82 3.33 -12.71 -18.96
N ASP A 83 4.48 -12.96 -18.31
CA ASP A 83 4.97 -14.31 -18.05
C ASP A 83 4.38 -14.92 -16.76
N ILE A 84 3.63 -14.13 -15.97
CA ILE A 84 3.03 -14.59 -14.71
C ILE A 84 1.51 -14.75 -14.89
N VAL A 85 1.03 -15.98 -14.67
CA VAL A 85 -0.40 -16.27 -14.65
C VAL A 85 -0.98 -15.92 -13.28
N ILE A 86 -1.85 -14.91 -13.24
CA ILE A 86 -2.54 -14.48 -12.01
C ILE A 86 -3.64 -15.47 -11.63
N ASN A 87 -3.63 -15.90 -10.38
CA ASN A 87 -4.69 -16.67 -9.75
C ASN A 87 -4.97 -16.08 -8.36
N LEU A 88 -6.08 -15.38 -8.23
CA LEU A 88 -6.40 -14.63 -7.01
C LEU A 88 -6.71 -15.55 -5.83
N GLU A 89 -7.21 -16.77 -6.10
CA GLU A 89 -7.50 -17.78 -5.08
C GLU A 89 -6.22 -18.38 -4.47
N LYS A 90 -5.13 -18.45 -5.25
CA LYS A 90 -3.81 -18.92 -4.82
C LYS A 90 -2.94 -17.82 -4.22
N GLY A 91 -3.21 -16.57 -4.57
CA GLY A 91 -2.39 -15.42 -4.17
C GLY A 91 -1.14 -15.29 -5.03
N LEU A 92 -0.35 -14.24 -4.75
CA LEU A 92 0.86 -13.94 -5.49
C LEU A 92 2.03 -14.90 -5.13
N PRO A 93 3.04 -15.03 -6.03
CA PRO A 93 4.27 -15.74 -5.71
C PRO A 93 4.93 -15.19 -4.46
N LYS A 94 5.32 -16.09 -3.55
CA LYS A 94 5.89 -15.74 -2.24
C LYS A 94 7.39 -15.44 -2.31
N LEU A 95 7.75 -14.40 -3.06
CA LEU A 95 9.11 -13.94 -3.39
C LEU A 95 10.10 -13.99 -2.22
N ARG A 96 9.69 -13.54 -1.02
CA ARG A 96 10.59 -13.41 0.14
C ARG A 96 10.72 -14.67 0.99
N SER A 97 9.97 -15.75 0.70
CA SER A 97 9.92 -16.93 1.57
C SER A 97 11.30 -17.52 1.88
N GLN A 98 12.15 -17.64 0.86
CA GLN A 98 13.50 -18.15 1.01
C GLN A 98 14.36 -17.20 1.85
N TRP A 99 14.28 -15.89 1.62
CA TRP A 99 15.05 -14.87 2.34
C TRP A 99 14.71 -14.80 3.83
N ILE A 100 13.47 -15.11 4.18
CA ILE A 100 13.00 -15.17 5.56
C ILE A 100 13.48 -16.47 6.22
N SER A 101 13.35 -17.60 5.52
CA SER A 101 13.73 -18.91 6.06
C SER A 101 15.25 -19.05 6.27
N GLU A 102 16.06 -18.55 5.33
CA GLU A 102 17.52 -18.75 5.34
C GLU A 102 18.24 -18.00 6.48
N ARG A 103 17.62 -16.98 7.08
CA ARG A 103 18.19 -16.26 8.24
C ARG A 103 18.20 -17.10 9.52
N GLY A 104 17.33 -18.10 9.60
CA GLY A 104 17.27 -19.01 10.74
C GLY A 104 16.83 -18.37 12.07
N ASP A 105 16.22 -17.19 12.04
CA ASP A 105 15.77 -16.42 13.21
C ASP A 105 14.24 -16.38 13.39
N THR A 106 13.50 -17.07 12.52
CA THR A 106 12.06 -17.28 12.65
C THR A 106 11.71 -18.74 12.91
N GLU A 107 10.55 -18.97 13.50
CA GLU A 107 9.92 -20.28 13.65
C GLU A 107 8.46 -20.24 13.20
N GLN A 108 7.95 -21.40 12.82
CA GLN A 108 6.61 -21.58 12.27
C GLN A 108 5.66 -22.00 13.40
N LEU A 109 4.57 -21.26 13.62
CA LEU A 109 3.53 -21.65 14.56
C LEU A 109 2.67 -22.81 14.00
N ALA A 110 1.91 -23.47 14.87
CA ALA A 110 0.95 -24.50 14.46
C ALA A 110 -0.29 -23.91 13.76
N GLY A 111 -0.61 -22.65 14.06
CA GLY A 111 -1.75 -21.89 13.54
C GLY A 111 -1.71 -20.46 14.09
N PRO A 112 -2.78 -19.66 13.87
CA PRO A 112 -2.93 -18.36 14.53
C PRO A 112 -2.82 -18.49 16.05
N SER A 113 -2.24 -17.48 16.71
CA SER A 113 -2.12 -17.44 18.18
C SER A 113 -2.98 -16.37 18.85
N SER A 114 -3.62 -15.49 18.06
CA SER A 114 -4.62 -14.57 18.59
C SER A 114 -5.96 -15.28 18.80
N GLU A 115 -6.67 -14.94 19.87
CA GLU A 115 -7.98 -15.51 20.20
C GLU A 115 -8.97 -15.24 19.05
N TYR A 116 -8.95 -14.02 18.52
CA TYR A 116 -9.81 -13.67 17.40
C TYR A 116 -9.40 -14.40 16.11
N GLY A 117 -8.10 -14.54 15.83
CA GLY A 117 -7.60 -15.26 14.65
C GLY A 117 -7.99 -16.74 14.68
N GLU A 118 -7.84 -17.39 15.83
CA GLU A 118 -8.31 -18.77 16.05
C GLU A 118 -9.82 -18.90 15.85
N ALA A 119 -10.61 -17.96 16.39
CA ALA A 119 -12.06 -17.96 16.23
C ALA A 119 -12.47 -17.79 14.75
N ARG A 120 -11.84 -16.87 14.00
CA ARG A 120 -12.13 -16.69 12.56
C ARG A 120 -11.72 -17.90 11.73
N ALA A 121 -10.62 -18.58 12.08
CA ALA A 121 -10.17 -19.78 11.39
C ALA A 121 -11.16 -20.96 11.50
N HIS A 122 -12.03 -20.97 12.51
CA HIS A 122 -13.00 -22.04 12.74
C HIS A 122 -14.46 -21.62 12.53
N ASP A 123 -14.72 -20.36 12.18
CA ASP A 123 -16.08 -19.85 11.96
C ASP A 123 -16.72 -20.50 10.71
N PRO A 124 -17.81 -21.28 10.86
CA PRO A 124 -18.53 -21.86 9.73
C PRO A 124 -19.25 -20.79 8.88
N ALA A 125 -19.66 -19.67 9.49
CA ALA A 125 -20.41 -18.61 8.81
C ALA A 125 -19.56 -17.90 7.75
N THR A 126 -18.24 -17.85 7.92
CA THR A 126 -17.31 -17.24 6.94
C THR A 126 -16.41 -18.23 6.23
N ALA A 127 -16.67 -19.54 6.36
CA ALA A 127 -15.93 -20.57 5.64
C ALA A 127 -15.85 -20.32 4.13
N HIS A 128 -16.94 -19.85 3.53
CA HIS A 128 -17.02 -19.54 2.09
C HIS A 128 -16.31 -18.24 1.68
N LEU A 129 -15.91 -17.39 2.64
CA LEU A 129 -15.19 -16.14 2.42
C LEU A 129 -13.68 -16.28 2.70
N ARG A 130 -13.26 -17.35 3.38
CA ARG A 130 -11.86 -17.53 3.78
C ARG A 130 -10.97 -17.82 2.58
N PHE A 131 -9.78 -17.26 2.62
CA PHE A 131 -8.73 -17.58 1.65
C PHE A 131 -8.25 -19.03 1.86
N SER A 132 -8.19 -19.81 0.79
CA SER A 132 -8.00 -21.27 0.87
C SER A 132 -6.55 -21.71 1.15
N HIS A 133 -5.57 -20.86 0.87
CA HIS A 133 -4.14 -21.22 0.88
C HIS A 133 -3.33 -20.46 1.92
N ILE A 134 -3.79 -20.52 3.18
CA ILE A 134 -3.12 -19.87 4.31
C ILE A 134 -2.05 -20.80 4.87
N ALA A 135 -0.80 -20.33 4.86
CA ALA A 135 0.26 -20.96 5.64
C ALA A 135 0.11 -20.52 7.10
N ALA A 136 0.52 -21.38 8.04
CA ALA A 136 0.56 -20.95 9.44
C ALA A 136 1.44 -19.68 9.59
N PRO A 137 1.24 -18.87 10.64
CA PRO A 137 2.05 -17.68 10.86
C PRO A 137 3.46 -18.03 11.35
N ARG A 138 4.43 -17.19 11.00
CA ARG A 138 5.79 -17.20 11.54
C ARG A 138 5.95 -16.12 12.60
N VAL A 139 6.80 -16.43 13.57
CA VAL A 139 7.25 -15.50 14.61
C VAL A 139 8.76 -15.49 14.70
N ALA A 140 9.32 -14.45 15.31
CA ALA A 140 10.74 -14.47 15.67
C ALA A 140 10.97 -15.54 16.75
N LYS A 141 12.08 -16.28 16.64
CA LYS A 141 12.52 -17.18 17.71
C LYS A 141 12.74 -16.39 19.00
N SER A 142 12.57 -17.06 20.14
CA SER A 142 12.85 -16.44 21.45
C SER A 142 14.25 -15.80 21.48
N GLY A 143 14.30 -14.52 21.90
CA GLY A 143 15.54 -13.72 21.94
C GLY A 143 16.01 -13.16 20.59
N ALA A 144 15.37 -13.50 19.47
CA ALA A 144 15.67 -12.94 18.16
C ALA A 144 14.87 -11.64 17.89
N ASN A 145 15.36 -10.85 16.92
CA ASN A 145 14.63 -9.68 16.40
C ASN A 145 14.78 -9.68 14.88
N VAL A 146 13.64 -9.67 14.19
CA VAL A 146 13.57 -9.86 12.74
C VAL A 146 13.40 -8.55 11.96
N SER A 147 13.49 -7.40 12.63
CA SER A 147 13.30 -6.11 11.99
C SER A 147 14.49 -5.70 11.12
N GLN A 148 14.22 -4.98 10.02
CA GLN A 148 15.27 -4.43 9.16
C GLN A 148 16.20 -3.48 9.92
N MET A 149 15.68 -2.73 10.90
CA MET A 149 16.50 -1.88 11.78
C MET A 149 17.46 -2.68 12.66
N HIS A 150 17.06 -3.88 13.14
CA HIS A 150 17.93 -4.76 13.90
C HIS A 150 19.11 -5.26 13.07
N TYR A 151 18.84 -5.79 11.87
CA TYR A 151 19.91 -6.23 10.96
C TYR A 151 20.83 -5.07 10.57
N ALA A 152 20.25 -3.91 10.25
CA ALA A 152 21.00 -2.73 9.86
C ALA A 152 21.99 -2.30 10.95
N ARG A 153 21.57 -2.24 12.21
CA ARG A 153 22.43 -1.87 13.35
C ARG A 153 23.49 -2.90 13.68
N LYS A 154 23.30 -4.16 13.26
CA LYS A 154 24.31 -5.22 13.32
C LYS A 154 25.31 -5.18 12.15
N GLY A 155 25.17 -4.23 11.21
CA GLY A 155 26.01 -4.17 10.02
C GLY A 155 25.63 -5.19 8.94
N ILE A 156 24.45 -5.80 9.03
CA ILE A 156 23.98 -6.82 8.08
C ILE A 156 23.19 -6.14 6.96
N ILE A 157 23.58 -6.42 5.71
CA ILE A 157 22.81 -6.07 4.52
C ILE A 157 21.92 -7.26 4.17
N THR A 158 20.61 -7.03 4.16
CA THR A 158 19.60 -8.07 3.87
C THR A 158 19.26 -8.10 2.38
N PRO A 159 18.68 -9.20 1.85
CA PRO A 159 18.11 -9.22 0.50
C PRO A 159 17.12 -8.07 0.24
N GLU A 160 16.32 -7.65 1.23
CA GLU A 160 15.44 -6.49 1.03
C GLU A 160 16.22 -5.18 0.89
N MET A 161 17.31 -4.98 1.63
CA MET A 161 18.15 -3.78 1.50
C MET A 161 18.82 -3.71 0.12
N GLU A 162 19.28 -4.84 -0.41
CA GLU A 162 19.79 -4.92 -1.78
C GLU A 162 18.69 -4.66 -2.81
N TYR A 163 17.52 -5.29 -2.63
CA TYR A 163 16.38 -5.14 -3.52
C TYR A 163 15.95 -3.68 -3.67
N VAL A 164 15.79 -2.96 -2.55
CA VAL A 164 15.40 -1.53 -2.61
C VAL A 164 16.50 -0.65 -3.16
N ALA A 165 17.79 -1.00 -2.98
CA ALA A 165 18.88 -0.25 -3.60
C ALA A 165 18.81 -0.32 -5.12
N LEU A 166 18.58 -1.51 -5.69
CA LEU A 166 18.36 -1.71 -7.12
C LEU A 166 17.12 -0.96 -7.62
N ARG A 167 16.02 -1.04 -6.86
CA ARG A 167 14.75 -0.42 -7.22
C ARG A 167 14.84 1.10 -7.24
N GLU A 168 15.56 1.70 -6.28
CA GLU A 168 15.78 3.15 -6.21
C GLU A 168 16.75 3.65 -7.28
N SER A 169 17.78 2.85 -7.62
CA SER A 169 18.74 3.22 -8.67
C SER A 169 18.12 3.20 -10.06
N MET A 170 17.14 2.33 -10.32
CA MET A 170 16.53 2.12 -11.65
C MET A 170 17.58 1.88 -12.77
N GLY A 171 18.77 1.40 -12.40
CA GLY A 171 19.90 1.21 -13.33
C GLY A 171 20.54 2.50 -13.83
N LEU A 172 20.33 3.64 -13.16
CA LEU A 172 20.85 4.96 -13.55
C LEU A 172 22.36 4.97 -13.82
N GLU A 173 23.14 4.13 -13.13
CA GLU A 173 24.57 3.99 -13.35
C GLU A 173 24.90 3.53 -14.78
N LYS A 174 24.15 2.54 -15.27
CA LYS A 174 24.29 2.03 -16.64
C LYS A 174 23.79 3.07 -17.65
N LEU A 175 22.68 3.76 -17.35
CA LEU A 175 22.14 4.80 -18.22
C LEU A 175 23.12 5.97 -18.38
N ARG A 176 23.80 6.38 -17.30
CA ARG A 176 24.81 7.45 -17.33
C ARG A 176 26.04 7.12 -18.17
N GLN A 177 26.35 5.84 -18.38
CA GLN A 177 27.45 5.38 -19.22
C GLN A 177 27.06 5.23 -20.69
N ASP A 178 25.77 5.21 -21.01
CA ASP A 178 25.28 5.03 -22.37
C ASP A 178 25.07 6.40 -23.05
N PRO A 179 25.82 6.73 -24.12
CA PRO A 179 25.73 8.02 -24.81
C PRO A 179 24.32 8.38 -25.29
N ARG A 180 23.46 7.38 -25.54
CA ARG A 180 22.07 7.60 -25.99
C ARG A 180 21.25 8.35 -24.95
N TYR A 181 21.55 8.19 -23.66
CA TYR A 181 20.80 8.80 -22.56
C TYR A 181 21.34 10.16 -22.13
N GLN A 182 22.45 10.63 -22.70
CA GLN A 182 23.14 11.86 -22.27
C GLN A 182 22.21 13.09 -22.24
N GLN A 183 21.28 13.20 -23.19
CA GLN A 183 20.32 14.31 -23.22
C GLN A 183 19.18 14.15 -22.21
N ILE A 184 18.64 12.94 -22.06
CA ILE A 184 17.49 12.65 -21.18
C ILE A 184 17.88 12.74 -19.70
N LEU A 185 19.15 12.45 -19.36
CA LEU A 185 19.66 12.52 -17.99
C LEU A 185 19.98 13.95 -17.54
N LYS A 186 19.83 14.97 -18.41
CA LYS A 186 19.98 16.37 -18.01
C LYS A 186 18.80 16.77 -17.12
N GLN A 187 19.07 16.92 -15.83
CA GLN A 187 18.08 17.31 -14.83
C GLN A 187 18.49 18.63 -14.16
N HIS A 188 17.50 19.47 -13.84
CA HIS A 188 17.73 20.63 -12.97
C HIS A 188 18.20 20.14 -11.58
N PRO A 189 19.25 20.71 -10.98
CA PRO A 189 19.83 20.21 -9.73
C PRO A 189 18.85 20.25 -8.54
N GLY A 190 17.86 21.14 -8.60
CA GLY A 190 16.82 21.27 -7.57
C GLY A 190 17.37 21.82 -6.25
N LYS A 191 16.55 21.76 -5.19
CA LYS A 191 16.94 22.14 -3.83
C LYS A 191 16.46 21.09 -2.84
N SER A 192 17.39 20.33 -2.27
CA SER A 192 17.10 19.22 -1.35
C SER A 192 16.90 19.66 0.11
N PHE A 193 17.12 20.94 0.41
CA PHE A 193 17.09 21.51 1.77
C PHE A 193 17.95 20.73 2.79
N GLY A 194 19.12 20.27 2.35
CA GLY A 194 20.08 19.53 3.19
C GLY A 194 19.81 18.03 3.30
N ALA A 195 19.00 17.44 2.41
CA ALA A 195 18.91 15.99 2.29
C ALA A 195 20.23 15.40 1.75
N ASN A 196 20.58 14.21 2.21
CA ASN A 196 21.78 13.47 1.82
C ASN A 196 21.41 12.45 0.73
N ILE A 197 21.08 12.93 -0.47
CA ILE A 197 20.71 12.08 -1.60
C ILE A 197 21.99 11.80 -2.41
N PRO A 198 22.49 10.55 -2.43
CA PRO A 198 23.69 10.23 -3.20
C PRO A 198 23.37 10.10 -4.69
N ASP A 199 24.41 10.17 -5.52
CA ASP A 199 24.26 9.89 -6.95
C ASP A 199 23.94 8.41 -7.22
N VAL A 200 24.35 7.52 -6.33
CA VAL A 200 24.21 6.06 -6.43
C VAL A 200 23.67 5.53 -5.11
N ILE A 201 22.57 4.79 -5.18
CA ILE A 201 21.96 4.15 -4.02
C ILE A 201 22.55 2.75 -3.88
N THR A 202 23.45 2.56 -2.91
CA THR A 202 24.05 1.25 -2.61
C THR A 202 23.30 0.53 -1.50
N PRO A 203 23.40 -0.81 -1.41
CA PRO A 203 22.83 -1.56 -0.29
C PRO A 203 23.39 -1.10 1.07
N GLU A 204 24.65 -0.67 1.12
CA GLU A 204 25.27 -0.11 2.33
C GLU A 204 24.69 1.26 2.71
N PHE A 205 24.42 2.13 1.73
CA PHE A 205 23.74 3.39 1.98
C PHE A 205 22.34 3.15 2.58
N VAL A 206 21.57 2.23 1.97
CA VAL A 206 20.27 1.78 2.48
C VAL A 206 20.38 1.30 3.92
N ARG A 207 21.30 0.38 4.21
CA ARG A 207 21.56 -0.13 5.57
C ARG A 207 21.86 1.01 6.54
N SER A 208 22.71 1.97 6.16
CA SER A 208 23.10 3.08 7.01
C SER A 208 21.93 4.01 7.36
N GLU A 209 21.04 4.29 6.40
CA GLU A 209 19.84 5.12 6.62
C GLU A 209 18.83 4.44 7.54
N ILE A 210 18.67 3.11 7.38
CA ILE A 210 17.82 2.29 8.26
C ILE A 210 18.42 2.22 9.67
N ALA A 211 19.72 1.99 9.81
CA ALA A 211 20.40 1.90 11.11
C ALA A 211 20.25 3.21 11.91
N ALA A 212 20.31 4.34 11.21
CA ALA A 212 20.14 5.68 11.77
C ALA A 212 18.67 6.07 12.02
N GLY A 213 17.70 5.23 11.63
CA GLY A 213 16.27 5.52 11.80
C GLY A 213 15.73 6.62 10.89
N ARG A 214 16.41 6.93 9.77
CA ARG A 214 15.97 7.93 8.77
C ARG A 214 15.20 7.32 7.61
N ALA A 215 15.23 6.00 7.48
CA ALA A 215 14.48 5.24 6.50
C ALA A 215 13.98 3.90 7.06
N ILE A 216 12.93 3.36 6.45
CA ILE A 216 12.33 2.07 6.81
C ILE A 216 12.02 1.23 5.58
N ILE A 217 12.05 -0.09 5.75
CA ILE A 217 11.50 -1.07 4.81
C ILE A 217 10.37 -1.81 5.55
N PRO A 218 9.10 -1.46 5.31
CA PRO A 218 7.96 -2.13 5.93
C PRO A 218 7.78 -3.50 5.27
N ALA A 219 8.20 -4.56 5.96
CA ALA A 219 8.32 -5.90 5.37
C ALA A 219 8.12 -7.01 6.40
N ASN A 220 6.88 -7.21 6.82
CA ASN A 220 6.51 -8.24 7.79
C ASN A 220 6.94 -9.63 7.28
N ILE A 221 7.43 -10.48 8.18
CA ILE A 221 7.84 -11.87 7.87
C ILE A 221 6.68 -12.76 7.40
N ASN A 222 5.44 -12.37 7.68
CA ASN A 222 4.22 -13.05 7.21
C ASN A 222 3.64 -12.46 5.92
N HIS A 223 4.35 -11.53 5.27
CA HIS A 223 4.01 -11.01 3.95
C HIS A 223 5.10 -11.36 2.92
N PRO A 224 5.24 -12.65 2.56
CA PRO A 224 6.27 -13.09 1.65
C PRO A 224 6.00 -12.74 0.18
N GLU A 225 4.77 -12.34 -0.17
CA GLU A 225 4.37 -11.86 -1.50
C GLU A 225 4.94 -10.47 -1.86
N LEU A 226 5.35 -9.70 -0.84
CA LEU A 226 5.86 -8.34 -0.94
C LEU A 226 7.11 -8.23 -1.84
N GLU A 227 7.07 -7.29 -2.78
CA GLU A 227 8.23 -6.69 -3.45
C GLU A 227 8.76 -5.51 -2.60
N PRO A 228 9.93 -5.62 -1.94
CA PRO A 228 10.38 -4.60 -1.01
C PRO A 228 10.48 -3.19 -1.60
N MET A 229 10.18 -2.20 -0.76
CA MET A 229 10.33 -0.77 -1.05
C MET A 229 10.87 -0.04 0.19
N ILE A 230 11.43 1.16 0.00
CA ILE A 230 12.00 1.97 1.07
C ILE A 230 11.33 3.33 1.19
N ILE A 231 11.05 3.75 2.43
CA ILE A 231 10.50 5.06 2.76
C ILE A 231 11.57 5.82 3.55
N GLY A 232 12.00 6.98 3.05
CA GLY A 232 12.93 7.85 3.72
C GLY A 232 13.20 9.12 2.92
N ARG A 233 13.68 10.16 3.58
CA ARG A 233 13.90 11.50 2.98
C ARG A 233 14.89 11.48 1.80
N ASN A 234 15.85 10.56 1.83
CA ASN A 234 16.95 10.47 0.87
C ASN A 234 16.66 9.52 -0.31
N PHE A 235 15.39 9.10 -0.47
CA PHE A 235 14.90 8.19 -1.51
C PHE A 235 13.78 8.86 -2.31
N ARG A 236 13.27 8.18 -3.35
CA ARG A 236 12.10 8.66 -4.09
C ARG A 236 10.92 8.85 -3.13
N VAL A 237 10.16 9.94 -3.32
CA VAL A 237 8.91 10.15 -2.59
C VAL A 237 7.95 9.01 -2.91
N LYS A 238 7.34 8.44 -1.87
CA LYS A 238 6.41 7.31 -1.97
C LYS A 238 4.98 7.78 -1.71
N ILE A 239 4.01 7.19 -2.38
CA ILE A 239 2.59 7.50 -2.25
C ILE A 239 1.80 6.29 -1.76
N ASN A 240 0.77 6.54 -0.94
CA ASN A 240 -0.07 5.50 -0.38
C ASN A 240 -1.48 5.56 -0.99
N GLY A 241 -2.05 4.41 -1.35
CA GLY A 241 -3.46 4.27 -1.70
C GLY A 241 -4.28 3.81 -0.48
N ASN A 242 -5.41 4.46 -0.22
CA ASN A 242 -6.36 4.01 0.81
C ASN A 242 -7.52 3.25 0.15
N LEU A 243 -7.82 2.07 0.67
CA LEU A 243 -9.00 1.30 0.33
C LEU A 243 -9.70 0.82 1.60
N GLY A 244 -10.82 0.12 1.46
CA GLY A 244 -11.54 -0.40 2.60
C GLY A 244 -13.01 -0.57 2.31
N ASN A 245 -13.56 -1.68 2.81
CA ASN A 245 -14.99 -1.88 2.81
C ASN A 245 -15.65 -0.86 3.76
N SER A 246 -16.90 -0.52 3.46
CA SER A 246 -17.72 0.30 4.35
C SER A 246 -18.96 -0.48 4.77
N ALA A 247 -19.52 -0.16 5.92
CA ALA A 247 -20.76 -0.75 6.44
C ALA A 247 -21.96 -0.71 5.47
N VAL A 248 -21.89 0.09 4.40
CA VAL A 248 -22.99 0.30 3.44
C VAL A 248 -22.77 -0.43 2.10
N THR A 249 -21.52 -0.56 1.63
CA THR A 249 -21.18 -1.22 0.36
C THR A 249 -19.69 -1.62 0.34
N SER A 250 -19.40 -2.92 0.19
CA SER A 250 -18.37 -3.48 -0.73
C SER A 250 -18.29 -5.00 -0.59
N SER A 251 -17.66 -5.67 -1.56
CA SER A 251 -17.30 -7.09 -1.49
C SER A 251 -15.78 -7.30 -1.50
N ILE A 252 -15.32 -8.48 -1.10
CA ILE A 252 -13.90 -8.88 -1.14
C ILE A 252 -13.31 -8.65 -2.55
N ASN A 253 -14.04 -9.05 -3.60
CA ASN A 253 -13.57 -8.93 -4.98
C ASN A 253 -13.32 -7.46 -5.37
N GLU A 254 -14.19 -6.55 -4.95
CA GLU A 254 -14.02 -5.12 -5.23
C GLU A 254 -12.83 -4.52 -4.47
N GLU A 255 -12.56 -4.96 -3.23
CA GLU A 255 -11.39 -4.46 -2.49
C GLU A 255 -10.06 -4.93 -3.11
N VAL A 256 -10.01 -6.18 -3.57
CA VAL A 256 -8.85 -6.69 -4.33
C VAL A 256 -8.71 -5.93 -5.65
N GLU A 257 -9.80 -5.67 -6.38
CA GLU A 257 -9.76 -4.86 -7.60
C GLU A 257 -9.27 -3.44 -7.35
N LYS A 258 -9.75 -2.76 -6.30
CA LYS A 258 -9.29 -1.42 -5.91
C LYS A 258 -7.80 -1.39 -5.60
N MET A 259 -7.30 -2.40 -4.88
CA MET A 259 -5.88 -2.55 -4.58
C MET A 259 -5.07 -2.67 -5.88
N VAL A 260 -5.43 -3.64 -6.73
CA VAL A 260 -4.73 -3.91 -8.00
C VAL A 260 -4.76 -2.68 -8.90
N TRP A 261 -5.88 -1.94 -8.92
CA TRP A 261 -6.00 -0.68 -9.66
C TRP A 261 -5.11 0.42 -9.09
N ALA A 262 -5.02 0.57 -7.76
CA ALA A 262 -4.20 1.58 -7.13
C ALA A 262 -2.70 1.35 -7.38
N ILE A 263 -2.21 0.12 -7.21
CA ILE A 263 -0.79 -0.20 -7.42
C ILE A 263 -0.40 -0.10 -8.90
N ARG A 264 -1.35 -0.33 -9.81
CA ARG A 264 -1.16 -0.08 -11.24
C ARG A 264 -0.83 1.40 -11.52
N TRP A 265 -1.48 2.32 -10.82
CA TRP A 265 -1.30 3.75 -11.05
C TRP A 265 -0.21 4.39 -10.18
N GLY A 266 0.59 3.57 -9.50
CA GLY A 266 1.78 4.04 -8.79
C GLY A 266 1.65 4.07 -7.26
N ALA A 267 0.60 3.48 -6.67
CA ALA A 267 0.56 3.35 -5.21
C ALA A 267 1.71 2.46 -4.72
N ASP A 268 2.63 3.03 -3.94
CA ASP A 268 3.80 2.34 -3.39
C ASP A 268 3.47 1.54 -2.14
N THR A 269 2.41 1.92 -1.43
CA THR A 269 1.83 1.19 -0.29
C THR A 269 0.32 1.26 -0.37
N ILE A 270 -0.35 0.33 0.30
CA ILE A 270 -1.80 0.34 0.44
C ILE A 270 -2.16 0.32 1.92
N MET A 271 -3.18 1.07 2.33
CA MET A 271 -3.80 0.89 3.63
C MET A 271 -5.20 0.31 3.49
N ASP A 272 -5.45 -0.79 4.20
CA ASP A 272 -6.79 -1.31 4.44
C ASP A 272 -7.42 -0.57 5.62
N LEU A 273 -8.37 0.30 5.29
CA LEU A 273 -9.17 1.09 6.22
C LEU A 273 -10.60 0.55 6.34
N SER A 274 -10.80 -0.74 6.03
CA SER A 274 -12.08 -1.42 6.13
C SER A 274 -12.75 -1.22 7.48
N THR A 275 -14.06 -0.97 7.45
CA THR A 275 -14.91 -0.81 8.64
C THR A 275 -16.21 -1.61 8.46
N GLY A 276 -16.61 -2.34 9.49
CA GLY A 276 -17.81 -3.16 9.48
C GLY A 276 -17.49 -4.67 9.36
N LYS A 277 -18.31 -5.41 8.61
CA LYS A 277 -18.25 -6.87 8.61
C LYS A 277 -17.06 -7.42 7.82
N HIS A 278 -16.55 -8.58 8.24
CA HIS A 278 -15.57 -9.40 7.51
C HIS A 278 -14.24 -8.69 7.21
N ILE A 279 -13.80 -7.77 8.08
CA ILE A 279 -12.52 -7.06 7.95
C ILE A 279 -11.37 -8.08 7.86
N HIS A 280 -11.40 -9.10 8.71
CA HIS A 280 -10.38 -10.15 8.77
C HIS A 280 -10.23 -10.90 7.44
N GLU A 281 -11.34 -11.42 6.90
CA GLU A 281 -11.33 -12.16 5.63
C GLU A 281 -10.92 -11.25 4.48
N THR A 282 -11.49 -10.05 4.39
CA THR A 282 -11.18 -9.08 3.32
C THR A 282 -9.69 -8.75 3.29
N ARG A 283 -9.10 -8.49 4.46
CA ARG A 283 -7.68 -8.19 4.60
C ARG A 283 -6.79 -9.38 4.21
N GLU A 284 -7.19 -10.61 4.52
CA GLU A 284 -6.44 -11.80 4.10
C GLU A 284 -6.32 -11.86 2.58
N TRP A 285 -7.43 -11.65 1.85
CA TRP A 285 -7.43 -11.59 0.39
C TRP A 285 -6.55 -10.47 -0.16
N ILE A 286 -6.57 -9.29 0.47
CA ILE A 286 -5.73 -8.15 0.10
C ILE A 286 -4.25 -8.51 0.27
N ILE A 287 -3.82 -8.97 1.45
CA ILE A 287 -2.40 -9.23 1.72
C ILE A 287 -1.86 -10.33 0.81
N ARG A 288 -2.58 -11.46 0.67
CA ARG A 288 -2.14 -12.57 -0.20
C ARG A 288 -2.05 -12.19 -1.68
N ASN A 289 -2.69 -11.11 -2.08
CA ASN A 289 -2.67 -10.57 -3.44
C ASN A 289 -1.88 -9.25 -3.56
N SER A 290 -1.20 -8.80 -2.51
CA SER A 290 -0.47 -7.53 -2.56
C SER A 290 1.02 -7.74 -2.83
N PRO A 291 1.60 -7.10 -3.86
CA PRO A 291 3.05 -7.03 -4.01
C PRO A 291 3.63 -5.82 -3.27
N VAL A 292 2.81 -4.96 -2.66
CA VAL A 292 3.24 -3.74 -1.97
C VAL A 292 2.91 -3.80 -0.47
N PRO A 293 3.58 -3.01 0.39
CA PRO A 293 3.31 -3.04 1.82
C PRO A 293 1.86 -2.68 2.15
N ILE A 294 1.26 -3.47 3.04
CA ILE A 294 -0.09 -3.24 3.57
C ILE A 294 -0.01 -2.61 4.96
N GLY A 295 -0.68 -1.48 5.12
CA GLY A 295 -0.89 -0.83 6.40
C GLY A 295 -2.32 -0.94 6.90
N THR A 296 -2.50 -0.79 8.21
CA THR A 296 -3.83 -0.71 8.83
C THR A 296 -3.86 0.32 9.94
N VAL A 297 -5.07 0.59 10.44
CA VAL A 297 -5.29 1.27 11.72
C VAL A 297 -5.95 0.26 12.67
N PRO A 298 -5.18 -0.47 13.50
CA PRO A 298 -5.72 -1.59 14.28
C PRO A 298 -6.91 -1.22 15.19
N ILE A 299 -7.01 0.05 15.60
CA ILE A 299 -8.12 0.53 16.43
C ILE A 299 -9.48 0.42 15.73
N TYR A 300 -9.54 0.39 14.39
CA TYR A 300 -10.82 0.27 13.67
C TYR A 300 -11.44 -1.09 13.86
N GLN A 301 -10.63 -2.14 13.75
CA GLN A 301 -11.11 -3.50 14.00
C GLN A 301 -11.38 -3.70 15.50
N ALA A 302 -10.55 -3.14 16.39
CA ALA A 302 -10.83 -3.19 17.83
C ALA A 302 -12.18 -2.52 18.18
N LEU A 303 -12.48 -1.36 17.57
CA LEU A 303 -13.75 -0.67 17.75
C LEU A 303 -14.94 -1.45 17.15
N ASP A 304 -14.74 -2.16 16.04
CA ASP A 304 -15.76 -3.04 15.48
C ASP A 304 -16.07 -4.22 16.43
N LYS A 305 -15.05 -4.77 17.10
CA LYS A 305 -15.20 -5.82 18.13
C LYS A 305 -16.08 -5.37 19.32
N THR A 306 -16.21 -4.06 19.58
CA THR A 306 -17.11 -3.50 20.62
C THR A 306 -18.48 -3.06 20.09
N GLY A 307 -18.78 -3.32 18.81
CA GLY A 307 -20.00 -2.79 18.19
C GLY A 307 -20.00 -1.27 18.02
N GLY A 308 -18.83 -0.63 18.03
CA GLY A 308 -18.68 0.82 17.86
C GLY A 308 -18.64 1.63 19.16
N ILE A 309 -18.63 0.98 20.32
CA ILE A 309 -18.58 1.65 21.64
C ILE A 309 -17.11 1.85 22.02
N ALA A 310 -16.65 3.10 22.07
CA ALA A 310 -15.23 3.41 22.28
C ALA A 310 -14.80 3.20 23.74
N GLU A 311 -15.73 3.39 24.69
CA GLU A 311 -15.52 3.20 26.12
C GLU A 311 -15.23 1.75 26.50
N ASP A 312 -15.66 0.81 25.65
CA ASP A 312 -15.47 -0.63 25.86
C ASP A 312 -14.10 -1.12 25.34
N LEU A 313 -13.29 -0.25 24.73
CA LEU A 313 -11.96 -0.60 24.26
C LEU A 313 -11.01 -0.91 25.42
N THR A 314 -10.35 -2.06 25.36
CA THR A 314 -9.35 -2.51 26.34
C THR A 314 -8.00 -2.78 25.68
N TRP A 315 -6.94 -2.80 26.49
CA TRP A 315 -5.61 -3.18 26.03
C TRP A 315 -5.59 -4.61 25.49
N GLU A 316 -6.26 -5.54 26.17
CA GLU A 316 -6.29 -6.97 25.82
C GLU A 316 -6.84 -7.18 24.41
N MET A 317 -7.92 -6.46 24.07
CA MET A 317 -8.54 -6.49 22.74
C MET A 317 -7.65 -5.85 21.67
N PHE A 318 -7.01 -4.73 22.00
CA PHE A 318 -6.08 -4.07 21.07
C PHE A 318 -4.84 -4.95 20.82
N ARG A 319 -4.29 -5.56 21.86
CA ARG A 319 -3.18 -6.53 21.80
C ARG A 319 -3.53 -7.71 20.91
N ASP A 320 -4.69 -8.34 21.13
CA ASP A 320 -5.18 -9.44 20.31
C ASP A 320 -5.29 -9.05 18.82
N THR A 321 -5.82 -7.85 18.55
CA THR A 321 -5.92 -7.29 17.20
C THR A 321 -4.55 -7.06 16.56
N LEU A 322 -3.55 -6.60 17.33
CA LEU A 322 -2.18 -6.44 16.83
C LEU A 322 -1.55 -7.78 16.47
N ILE A 323 -1.70 -8.81 17.31
CA ILE A 323 -1.17 -10.16 17.06
C ILE A 323 -1.82 -10.73 15.80
N GLU A 324 -3.15 -10.69 15.72
CA GLU A 324 -3.92 -11.14 14.56
C GLU A 324 -3.40 -10.53 13.25
N GLN A 325 -3.29 -9.20 13.19
CA GLN A 325 -2.88 -8.51 11.97
C GLN A 325 -1.39 -8.72 11.64
N ALA A 326 -0.53 -8.83 12.65
CA ALA A 326 0.88 -9.15 12.46
C ALA A 326 1.08 -10.57 11.90
N GLU A 327 0.24 -11.53 12.33
CA GLU A 327 0.23 -12.90 11.83
C GLU A 327 -0.30 -13.01 10.40
N GLN A 328 -1.26 -12.17 10.01
CA GLN A 328 -1.72 -12.09 8.62
C GLN A 328 -0.68 -11.51 7.66
N GLY A 329 0.22 -10.65 8.16
CA GLY A 329 1.25 -10.00 7.35
C GLY A 329 1.08 -8.50 7.14
N VAL A 330 0.34 -7.79 7.99
CA VAL A 330 0.32 -6.31 7.93
C VAL A 330 1.74 -5.76 8.20
N ASP A 331 2.23 -4.91 7.31
CA ASP A 331 3.62 -4.42 7.33
C ASP A 331 3.85 -3.23 8.25
N TYR A 332 2.82 -2.41 8.47
CA TYR A 332 2.89 -1.27 9.38
C TYR A 332 1.53 -0.92 10.00
N PHE A 333 1.59 -0.37 11.21
CA PHE A 333 0.42 0.05 11.97
C PHE A 333 0.44 1.56 12.20
N THR A 334 -0.67 2.22 11.87
CA THR A 334 -0.93 3.58 12.35
C THR A 334 -1.53 3.49 13.75
N ILE A 335 -0.75 3.88 14.76
CA ILE A 335 -1.15 3.87 16.17
C ILE A 335 -1.14 5.31 16.70
N HIS A 336 -2.30 5.78 17.17
CA HIS A 336 -2.51 7.15 17.64
C HIS A 336 -2.03 7.38 19.08
N ALA A 337 -0.83 6.89 19.43
CA ALA A 337 -0.29 6.99 20.80
C ALA A 337 0.09 8.43 21.22
N GLY A 338 0.09 9.38 20.29
CA GLY A 338 0.31 10.80 20.56
C GLY A 338 -0.91 11.55 21.10
N VAL A 339 -2.09 10.93 21.10
CA VAL A 339 -3.34 11.55 21.61
C VAL A 339 -3.41 11.38 23.13
N LEU A 340 -2.79 12.32 23.84
CA LEU A 340 -2.69 12.29 25.30
C LEU A 340 -3.79 13.13 25.93
N LEU A 341 -4.31 12.69 27.09
CA LEU A 341 -5.39 13.38 27.81
C LEU A 341 -5.11 14.88 28.00
N ARG A 342 -3.88 15.24 28.38
CA ARG A 342 -3.43 16.63 28.57
C ARG A 342 -3.46 17.49 27.29
N TYR A 343 -3.53 16.88 26.11
CA TYR A 343 -3.62 17.60 24.84
C TYR A 343 -5.07 17.85 24.41
N VAL A 344 -6.05 17.12 24.95
CA VAL A 344 -7.47 17.27 24.60
C VAL A 344 -7.96 18.72 24.82
N PRO A 345 -7.68 19.39 25.96
CA PRO A 345 -8.12 20.78 26.17
C PRO A 345 -7.52 21.78 25.16
N LEU A 346 -6.35 21.50 24.58
CA LEU A 346 -5.71 22.37 23.59
C LEU A 346 -6.51 22.46 22.26
N THR A 347 -7.53 21.62 22.12
CA THR A 347 -8.44 21.59 20.97
C THR A 347 -9.81 22.21 21.29
N ALA A 348 -10.00 22.79 22.49
CA ALA A 348 -11.29 23.37 22.90
C ALA A 348 -11.69 24.57 22.04
N ASP A 349 -10.74 25.48 21.77
CA ASP A 349 -10.96 26.74 21.05
C ASP A 349 -10.47 26.71 19.60
N ARG A 350 -9.97 25.55 19.13
CA ARG A 350 -9.63 25.36 17.72
C ARG A 350 -10.90 24.98 16.98
N ALA A 351 -11.10 25.55 15.79
CA ALA A 351 -12.19 25.14 14.94
C ALA A 351 -12.08 23.63 14.68
N LYS A 352 -13.09 22.91 15.19
CA LYS A 352 -13.16 21.46 15.09
C LYS A 352 -13.63 21.13 13.69
N PRO A 353 -13.00 20.19 13.01
CA PRO A 353 -13.13 20.26 11.56
C PRO A 353 -14.49 19.51 11.17
N ALA A 354 -14.99 19.43 9.92
CA ALA A 354 -16.35 18.99 9.54
C ALA A 354 -16.58 17.73 8.58
N VAL A 355 -15.78 16.62 8.60
CA VAL A 355 -16.21 15.21 8.30
C VAL A 355 -15.77 14.07 9.28
N PRO A 356 -16.61 13.07 9.62
CA PRO A 356 -16.32 12.09 10.68
C PRO A 356 -15.19 11.10 10.33
N PHE A 357 -14.25 10.89 11.27
CA PHE A 357 -13.19 9.87 11.17
C PHE A 357 -13.02 9.22 12.54
N GLY A 358 -13.41 7.95 12.67
CA GLY A 358 -13.39 7.23 13.96
C GLY A 358 -14.45 7.70 14.98
N GLY A 359 -15.71 7.88 14.54
CA GLY A 359 -16.82 8.29 15.41
C GLY A 359 -17.38 9.69 15.08
N SER A 360 -18.01 10.34 16.07
CA SER A 360 -18.85 11.55 15.90
C SER A 360 -18.12 12.88 15.64
N TYR A 361 -16.78 12.90 15.54
CA TYR A 361 -15.99 14.13 15.39
C TYR A 361 -15.48 14.31 13.99
N ARG A 362 -15.60 15.53 13.46
CA ARG A 362 -15.53 15.81 12.05
C ARG A 362 -14.19 16.54 11.66
N LEU A 363 -13.64 16.54 10.40
CA LEU A 363 -12.53 17.40 9.87
C LEU A 363 -12.71 18.23 8.52
N VAL A 364 -12.67 19.59 8.43
CA VAL A 364 -12.84 20.50 7.23
C VAL A 364 -12.01 21.81 7.32
N ASP A 365 -11.39 22.11 8.46
CA ASP A 365 -10.93 23.47 8.77
C ASP A 365 -9.59 23.85 8.11
N PHE A 366 -8.72 22.87 7.81
CA PHE A 366 -7.35 23.17 7.36
C PHE A 366 -7.28 23.85 5.99
N VAL A 367 -8.10 23.42 5.02
CA VAL A 367 -8.08 23.99 3.65
C VAL A 367 -8.78 25.34 3.63
N LEU A 368 -9.96 25.46 4.27
CA LEU A 368 -10.70 26.72 4.30
C LEU A 368 -9.96 27.81 5.07
N SER A 369 -9.36 27.48 6.22
CA SER A 369 -8.55 28.42 7.00
C SER A 369 -7.34 28.91 6.21
N ASN A 370 -6.63 28.03 5.48
CA ASN A 370 -5.52 28.44 4.62
C ASN A 370 -5.96 29.34 3.46
N LEU A 371 -7.10 29.05 2.82
CA LEU A 371 -7.62 29.87 1.70
C LEU A 371 -8.08 31.25 2.17
N VAL A 372 -8.74 31.33 3.33
CA VAL A 372 -9.17 32.60 3.94
C VAL A 372 -7.97 33.45 4.39
N ASN A 373 -6.98 32.83 5.04
CA ASN A 373 -5.73 33.52 5.42
C ASN A 373 -4.86 33.91 4.20
N ALA A 374 -5.08 33.29 3.04
CA ALA A 374 -4.49 33.68 1.76
C ALA A 374 -5.36 34.67 0.95
N GLU A 375 -6.33 35.31 1.59
CA GLU A 375 -7.27 36.30 1.02
C GLU A 375 -8.15 35.80 -0.14
N MET A 376 -8.26 34.48 -0.33
CA MET A 376 -9.19 33.90 -1.31
C MET A 376 -10.61 33.85 -0.73
N ARG A 377 -11.40 34.88 -1.05
CA ARG A 377 -12.76 35.08 -0.49
C ARG A 377 -13.90 34.39 -1.27
N LYS A 378 -13.60 33.78 -2.42
CA LYS A 378 -14.58 32.99 -3.19
C LYS A 378 -14.02 31.58 -3.37
N ILE A 379 -14.56 30.65 -2.60
CA ILE A 379 -14.12 29.25 -2.58
C ILE A 379 -15.30 28.40 -3.07
N ALA A 380 -15.08 27.61 -4.11
CA ALA A 380 -16.04 26.60 -4.55
C ALA A 380 -15.57 25.24 -4.04
N VAL A 381 -16.40 24.56 -3.24
CA VAL A 381 -16.12 23.21 -2.75
C VAL A 381 -16.79 22.22 -3.71
N LEU A 382 -15.98 21.47 -4.46
CA LEU A 382 -16.47 20.38 -5.30
C LEU A 382 -16.55 19.11 -4.45
N THR A 383 -17.77 18.68 -4.14
CA THR A 383 -18.02 17.47 -3.36
C THR A 383 -18.35 16.30 -4.27
N GLN A 384 -17.73 15.14 -4.06
CA GLN A 384 -18.11 13.91 -4.76
C GLN A 384 -18.91 13.00 -3.82
N TYR A 385 -20.04 12.47 -4.32
CA TYR A 385 -20.88 11.39 -3.77
C TYR A 385 -21.31 11.49 -2.29
N LYS A 386 -22.63 11.50 -2.03
CA LYS A 386 -23.26 11.61 -0.69
C LYS A 386 -22.92 12.90 0.08
N SER A 387 -22.84 14.04 -0.61
CA SER A 387 -22.53 15.38 -0.05
C SER A 387 -23.61 15.97 0.86
N HIS A 388 -24.81 15.38 0.93
CA HIS A 388 -25.97 16.00 1.58
C HIS A 388 -25.75 16.42 3.04
N SER A 389 -24.89 15.73 3.78
CA SER A 389 -24.56 16.13 5.15
C SER A 389 -23.64 17.35 5.21
N LEU A 390 -22.75 17.52 4.23
CA LEU A 390 -21.85 18.67 4.11
C LEU A 390 -22.62 19.87 3.54
N ASP A 391 -23.45 19.65 2.51
CA ASP A 391 -24.31 20.68 1.91
C ASP A 391 -25.24 21.29 2.95
N ARG A 392 -25.84 20.46 3.81
CA ARG A 392 -26.71 20.93 4.92
C ARG A 392 -25.94 21.76 5.96
N HIS A 393 -24.70 21.37 6.26
CA HIS A 393 -23.87 22.13 7.20
C HIS A 393 -23.48 23.49 6.60
N ILE A 394 -23.00 23.54 5.36
CA ILE A 394 -22.63 24.79 4.66
C ILE A 394 -23.81 25.73 4.46
N THR A 395 -25.04 25.21 4.29
CA THR A 395 -26.22 26.06 4.08
C THR A 395 -26.86 26.59 5.37
N THR A 396 -26.45 26.07 6.55
CA THR A 396 -27.01 26.46 7.86
C THR A 396 -26.02 27.19 8.77
N THR A 397 -24.77 27.32 8.34
CA THR A 397 -23.71 28.12 8.98
C THR A 397 -23.25 29.18 8.00
#